data_AF-A0A5E4KQU6-F1
#
_entry.id   AF-A0A5E4KQU6-F1
#
_cell.length_a   1.000
_cell.length_b   1.000
_cell.length_c   1.000
_cell.angle_alpha   90.00
_cell.angle_beta   90.00
_cell.angle_gamma   90.00
#
_symmetry.space_group_name_H-M   'P 1'
#
loop_
_entity.id
_entity.type
_entity.pdbx_description
1 polymer ?
#
loop_
_entity_poly.entity_id
_entity_poly.type
_entity_poly.pdbx_seq_one_letter_code
_entity_poly.pdbx_strand_id
1 'polypeptide(L)' 'MSSIIIETTNENQLTVQEYVRFASIKEEVEKLMESAKIKQALGEKEKYLKGLSIDITIKYTIEKRS' A
#
# COMPACT_ATOMS: atom_id res chain seq x y z
N MET A 1 1.57 -9.27 -13.59
CA MET A 1 2.54 -8.35 -12.96
C MET A 1 1.84 -7.84 -11.72
N SER A 2 2.07 -8.49 -10.58
CA SER A 2 1.43 -8.07 -9.33
C SER A 2 2.00 -6.73 -8.90
N SER A 3 1.10 -5.81 -8.56
CA SER A 3 1.45 -4.52 -8.00
C SER A 3 0.86 -4.38 -6.60
N ILE A 4 1.58 -3.72 -5.71
CA ILE A 4 1.08 -3.32 -4.39
C ILE A 4 1.11 -1.81 -4.41
N ILE A 5 -0.05 -1.19 -4.23
CA ILE A 5 -0.21 0.26 -4.26
C ILE A 5 -0.73 0.68 -2.89
N ILE A 6 0.02 1.58 -2.25
CA ILE A 6 -0.38 2.24 -1.01
C ILE A 6 -0.71 3.68 -1.37
N GLU A 7 -1.97 4.04 -1.17
CA GLU A 7 -2.53 5.33 -1.54
C GLU A 7 -3.32 5.94 -0.38
N THR A 8 -3.43 7.27 -0.38
CA THR A 8 -4.32 8.01 0.52
C THR A 8 -5.32 8.80 -0.31
N THR A 9 -6.56 8.87 0.19
CA THR A 9 -7.67 9.52 -0.52
C THR A 9 -7.64 11.04 -0.42
N ASN A 10 -6.82 11.60 0.47
CA ASN A 10 -6.76 13.02 0.77
C ASN A 10 -5.32 13.58 0.78
N GLU A 11 -4.40 13.00 0.01
CA GLU A 11 -2.97 13.39 -0.01
C GLU A 11 -2.79 14.90 -0.20
N ASN A 12 -3.55 15.47 -1.13
CA ASN A 12 -3.50 16.90 -1.47
C ASN A 12 -4.07 17.83 -0.38
N GLN A 13 -4.65 17.28 0.69
CA GLN A 13 -5.24 18.03 1.81
C GLN A 13 -4.43 17.91 3.10
N LEU A 14 -3.31 17.17 3.05
CA LEU A 14 -2.41 16.96 4.19
C LEU A 14 -1.52 18.20 4.38
N THR A 15 -1.38 18.61 5.63
CA THR A 15 -0.29 19.48 6.06
C THR A 15 1.05 18.74 5.94
N VAL A 16 2.16 19.48 5.94
CA VAL A 16 3.51 18.89 5.89
C VAL A 16 3.70 17.86 7.01
N GLN A 17 3.23 18.15 8.22
CA GLN A 17 3.36 17.23 9.36
C GLN A 17 2.54 15.95 9.17
N GLU A 18 1.32 16.06 8.63
CA GLU A 18 0.47 14.91 8.32
C GLU A 18 1.06 14.07 7.19
N TYR A 19 1.65 14.71 6.18
CA TYR A 19 2.34 14.02 5.09
C TYR A 19 3.56 13.26 5.57
N VAL A 20 4.38 13.84 6.45
CA VAL A 20 5.53 13.12 7.05
C VAL A 20 5.06 11.89 7.82
N ARG A 21 3.99 12.00 8.62
CA ARG A 21 3.39 10.85 9.32
C ARG A 21 2.88 9.79 8.35
N PHE A 22 2.20 10.20 7.28
CA PHE A 22 1.75 9.30 6.22
C PHE A 22 2.92 8.55 5.59
N ALA A 23 4.00 9.25 5.23
CA ALA A 23 5.18 8.64 4.64
C ALA A 23 5.83 7.60 5.56
N SER A 24 5.93 7.88 6.87
CA SER A 24 6.45 6.91 7.84
C SER A 24 5.55 5.67 7.96
N ILE A 25 4.23 5.84 8.05
CA ILE A 25 3.28 4.71 8.09
C ILE A 25 3.37 3.89 6.81
N LYS A 26 3.45 4.55 5.65
CA LYS A 26 3.61 3.89 4.35
C LYS A 26 4.87 3.02 4.34
N GLU A 27 6.00 3.55 4.79
CA GLU A 27 7.27 2.82 4.85
C GLU A 27 7.20 1.59 5.78
N GLU A 28 6.59 1.73 6.96
CA GLU A 28 6.38 0.61 7.89
C GLU A 28 5.54 -0.51 7.27
N VAL A 29 4.49 -0.14 6.54
CA VAL A 29 3.58 -1.08 5.89
C VAL A 29 4.27 -1.77 4.72
N GLU A 30 5.07 -1.05 3.93
CA GLU A 30 5.90 -1.64 2.86
C GLU A 30 6.87 -2.68 3.44
N LYS A 31 7.57 -2.35 4.54
CA LYS A 31 8.46 -3.29 5.24
C LYS A 31 7.71 -4.51 5.76
N LEU A 32 6.52 -4.34 6.34
CA LEU A 32 5.71 -5.44 6.83
C LEU A 32 5.31 -6.38 5.68
N MET A 33 4.85 -5.82 4.56
CA MET A 33 4.45 -6.58 3.36
C MET A 33 5.64 -7.33 2.74
N GLU A 34 6.83 -6.72 2.75
CA GLU A 34 8.07 -7.37 2.30
C GLU A 34 8.47 -8.51 3.25
N SER A 35 8.45 -8.27 4.56
CA SER A 35 8.78 -9.29 5.57
C SER A 35 7.84 -10.50 5.53
N ALA A 36 6.56 -10.26 5.25
CA ALA A 36 5.54 -11.29 5.08
C ALA A 36 5.59 -11.96 3.69
N LYS A 37 6.53 -11.55 2.81
CA LYS A 37 6.73 -12.06 1.45
C LYS A 37 5.45 -12.01 0.59
N ILE A 38 4.58 -11.03 0.83
CA ILE A 38 3.28 -10.95 0.16
C ILE A 38 3.46 -10.84 -1.37
N LYS A 39 4.40 -10.00 -1.82
CA LYS A 39 4.69 -9.84 -3.26
C LYS A 39 5.11 -11.16 -3.92
N GLN A 40 5.93 -11.96 -3.22
CA GLN A 40 6.33 -13.29 -3.70
C GLN A 40 5.14 -14.24 -3.74
N ALA A 41 4.34 -14.28 -2.66
CA ALA A 41 3.16 -15.13 -2.58
C ALA A 41 2.15 -14.81 -3.71
N LEU A 42 1.91 -13.53 -3.99
CA LEU A 42 1.07 -13.10 -5.12
C LEU A 42 1.64 -13.51 -6.47
N GLY A 43 2.94 -13.27 -6.69
CA GLY A 43 3.61 -13.65 -7.95
C GLY A 43 3.59 -15.16 -8.21
N GLU A 44 3.64 -15.99 -7.16
CA GLU A 44 3.47 -17.44 -7.28
C GLU A 44 2.04 -17.81 -7.68
N LYS A 45 1.02 -17.09 -7.18
CA LYS A 45 -0.39 -17.31 -7.56
C LYS A 45 -0.73 -16.78 -8.95
N GLU A 46 -0.09 -15.71 -9.41
CA GLU A 46 -0.27 -15.18 -10.76
C GLU A 46 0.04 -16.20 -11.87
N LYS A 47 0.98 -17.12 -11.63
CA LYS A 47 1.29 -18.19 -12.59
C LYS A 47 0.08 -19.07 -12.92
N TYR A 48 -0.90 -19.13 -12.02
CA TYR A 48 -2.12 -19.92 -12.19
C TYR A 48 -3.28 -19.11 -12.80
N LEU A 49 -3.11 -17.79 -12.96
CA LEU A 49 -4.22 -16.88 -13.25
C LEU A 49 -4.45 -16.56 -14.74
N LYS A 50 -3.74 -17.21 -15.68
CA LYS A 50 -3.97 -17.16 -17.15
C LYS A 50 -4.44 -15.77 -17.68
N GLY A 51 -3.71 -14.71 -17.37
CA GLY A 51 -4.00 -13.36 -17.85
C GLY A 51 -4.78 -12.46 -16.89
N LEU A 52 -5.11 -12.93 -15.69
CA LEU A 52 -5.66 -12.11 -14.60
C LEU A 52 -4.52 -11.57 -13.71
N SER A 53 -4.67 -10.33 -13.20
CA SER A 53 -3.78 -9.73 -12.19
C SER A 53 -4.37 -9.88 -10.79
N ILE A 54 -3.49 -9.88 -9.78
CA ILE A 54 -3.90 -9.65 -8.40
C ILE A 54 -3.36 -8.29 -7.97
N ASP A 55 -4.27 -7.40 -7.59
CA ASP A 55 -3.97 -6.07 -7.10
C ASP A 55 -4.39 -5.95 -5.63
N ILE A 56 -3.47 -5.53 -4.76
CA ILE A 56 -3.75 -5.22 -3.37
C ILE A 56 -3.67 -3.70 -3.20
N THR A 57 -4.78 -3.11 -2.78
CA THR A 57 -4.86 -1.69 -2.44
C THR A 57 -5.01 -1.52 -0.94
N ILE A 58 -4.09 -0.78 -0.32
CA ILE A 58 -4.18 -0.39 1.08
C ILE A 58 -4.54 1.10 1.11
N LYS A 59 -5.71 1.42 1.69
CA LYS A 59 -6.25 2.78 1.77
C LYS A 59 -6.12 3.32 3.18
N TYR A 60 -5.45 4.46 3.30
CA TYR A 60 -5.41 5.24 4.54
C TYR A 60 -6.37 6.43 4.45
N THR A 61 -6.97 6.74 5.59
CA THR A 61 -7.71 8.01 5.80
C THR A 61 -7.09 8.68 7.01
N ILE A 62 -6.50 9.85 6.80
CA ILE A 62 -6.03 10.69 7.92
C ILE A 62 -7.20 11.58 8.30
N GLU A 63 -7.84 11.23 9.41
CA GLU A 63 -8.87 12.07 10.02
C GLU A 63 -8.20 13.29 10.67
N LYS A 64 -8.63 14.49 10.26
CA LYS A 64 -8.27 15.72 10.97
C LYS A 64 -8.96 15.70 12.32
N ARG A 65 -8.19 15.54 13.39
CA ARG A 65 -8.70 15.84 14.74
C ARG A 65 -8.85 17.35 14.84
N SER A 66 -10.09 17.80 14.66
CA SER A 66 -10.58 19.13 15.03
C SER A 66 -10.44 19.37 16.52
#